data_AF-A0A948F1H6-F1
#
_entry.id   AF-A0A948F1H6-F1
#
_cell.length_a   1.000
_cell.length_b   1.000
_cell.length_c   1.000
_cell.angle_alpha   90.00
_cell.angle_beta   90.00
_cell.angle_gamma   90.00
#
_symmetry.space_group_name_H-M   'P 1'
#
loop_
_entity.id
_entity.type
_entity.pdbx_description
1 polymer ?
#
loop_
_entity_poly.entity_id
_entity_poly.type
_entity_poly.pdbx_seq_one_letter_code
_entity_poly.pdbx_strand_id
1 'polypeptide(L)'
;MISAPAQLVDPGALVYDDKRREQQSRYQDAVNRAGFLSDQEKKNWLMLGHSLTTEQLSMGERLLTKEGLRRLRTQQQLERIKPKER
;
A
#
# COMPACT_ATOMS: atom_id res chain seq x y z
N MET A 1 10.43 -31.68 -35.90
CA MET A 1 9.96 -30.32 -35.56
C MET A 1 8.77 -30.50 -34.63
N ILE A 2 8.89 -30.17 -33.34
CA ILE A 2 7.80 -30.30 -32.36
C ILE A 2 7.18 -28.92 -32.23
N SER A 3 5.96 -28.76 -32.73
CA SER A 3 5.18 -27.53 -32.58
C SER A 3 4.89 -27.30 -31.10
N ALA A 4 5.34 -26.16 -30.58
CA ALA A 4 4.96 -25.72 -29.24
C ALA A 4 3.44 -25.45 -29.20
N PRO A 5 2.71 -25.90 -28.17
CA PRO A 5 1.31 -25.55 -28.03
C PRO A 5 1.23 -24.04 -27.79
N ALA A 6 0.55 -23.32 -28.67
CA ALA A 6 0.20 -21.92 -28.48
C ALA A 6 -0.67 -21.83 -27.22
N GLN A 7 -0.08 -21.40 -26.10
CA GLN A 7 -0.85 -20.99 -24.93
C GLN A 7 -1.69 -19.79 -25.34
N LEU A 8 -3.01 -20.01 -25.48
CA LEU A 8 -4.00 -18.96 -25.59
C LEU A 8 -4.06 -18.25 -24.24
N VAL A 9 -3.15 -17.31 -24.01
CA VAL A 9 -3.23 -16.40 -22.88
C VAL A 9 -4.26 -15.33 -23.25
N ASP A 10 -5.37 -15.28 -22.52
CA ASP A 10 -6.36 -14.21 -22.66
C ASP A 10 -5.68 -12.86 -22.34
N PRO A 11 -5.58 -11.93 -23.31
CA PRO A 11 -5.00 -10.61 -23.07
C PRO A 11 -5.68 -9.86 -21.90
N GLY A 12 -6.97 -10.12 -21.64
CA GLY A 12 -7.70 -9.56 -20.51
C GLY A 12 -7.18 -10.04 -19.15
N ALA A 13 -6.75 -11.31 -19.06
CA ALA A 13 -6.16 -11.87 -17.84
C ALA A 13 -4.79 -11.24 -17.52
N LEU A 14 -3.96 -11.01 -18.54
CA LEU A 14 -2.66 -10.34 -18.39
C LEU A 14 -2.82 -8.91 -17.86
N VAL A 15 -3.73 -8.12 -18.45
CA VAL A 15 -3.98 -6.73 -18.02
C VAL A 15 -4.56 -6.67 -16.60
N TYR A 16 -5.38 -7.64 -16.21
CA TYR A 16 -5.90 -7.74 -14.85
C TYR A 16 -4.79 -8.02 -13.84
N ASP A 17 -3.90 -8.97 -14.14
CA ASP A 17 -2.76 -9.31 -13.29
C ASP A 17 -1.78 -8.14 -13.14
N ASP A 18 -1.54 -7.39 -14.21
CA ASP A 18 -0.66 -6.21 -14.18
C ASP A 18 -1.24 -5.10 -13.28
N LYS A 19 -2.53 -4.78 -13.42
CA LYS A 19 -3.19 -3.79 -12.56
C LYS A 19 -3.19 -4.23 -11.09
N ARG A 20 -3.49 -5.50 -10.82
CA ARG A 20 -3.46 -6.03 -9.46
C ARG A 20 -2.05 -5.94 -8.87
N ARG A 21 -1.02 -6.28 -9.66
CA ARG A 21 0.38 -6.21 -9.23
C ARG A 21 0.80 -4.77 -8.93
N GLU A 22 0.41 -3.82 -9.77
CA GLU A 22 0.66 -2.40 -9.55
C GLU A 22 0.03 -1.93 -8.22
N GLN A 23 -1.25 -2.25 -7.99
CA GLN A 23 -1.92 -1.85 -6.74
C GLN A 23 -1.33 -2.53 -5.51
N GLN A 24 -0.92 -3.80 -5.62
CA GLN A 24 -0.21 -4.50 -4.54
C GLN A 24 1.09 -3.78 -4.17
N SER A 25 1.88 -3.37 -5.16
CA SER A 25 3.13 -2.63 -4.95
C SER A 25 2.89 -1.29 -4.24
N ARG A 26 1.89 -0.53 -4.71
CA ARG A 26 1.54 0.76 -4.11
C ARG A 26 1.06 0.63 -2.66
N TYR A 27 0.23 -0.37 -2.40
CA TYR A 27 -0.22 -0.70 -1.05
C TYR A 27 0.97 -1.06 -0.14
N GLN A 28 1.88 -1.92 -0.61
CA GLN A 28 3.08 -2.31 0.12
C GLN A 28 3.98 -1.09 0.45
N ASP A 29 4.17 -0.19 -0.51
CA ASP A 29 4.91 1.05 -0.29
C ASP A 29 4.25 1.95 0.76
N ALA A 30 2.91 2.05 0.75
CA ALA A 30 2.17 2.80 1.75
C ALA A 30 2.35 2.20 3.16
N VAL A 31 2.32 0.86 3.29
CA VAL A 31 2.59 0.16 4.56
C VAL A 31 4.03 0.43 5.04
N ASN A 32 5.01 0.33 4.15
CA ASN A 32 6.42 0.54 4.49
C ASN A 32 6.69 1.97 4.99
N ARG A 33 6.07 2.97 4.34
CA ARG A 33 6.19 4.40 4.68
C ARG A 33 5.35 4.81 5.90
N ALA A 34 4.41 3.98 6.35
CA ALA A 34 3.59 4.25 7.52
C ALA A 34 4.42 4.14 8.80
N GLY A 35 5.17 5.20 9.13
CA GLY A 35 6.03 5.28 10.32
C GLY A 35 5.27 5.26 11.65
N PHE A 36 3.95 5.35 11.62
CA PHE A 36 3.10 5.21 12.81
C PHE A 36 2.73 3.75 13.13
N LEU A 37 3.07 2.80 12.26
CA LEU A 37 2.91 1.38 12.49
C LEU A 37 4.21 0.80 13.06
N SER A 38 4.08 -0.06 14.06
CA SER A 38 5.15 -0.94 14.50
C SER A 38 5.53 -1.96 13.41
N ASP A 39 6.68 -2.59 13.55
CA ASP A 39 7.13 -3.63 12.61
C ASP A 39 6.17 -4.83 12.56
N GLN A 40 5.57 -5.19 13.69
CA GLN A 40 4.58 -6.27 13.72
C GLN A 40 3.29 -5.87 13.00
N GLU A 41 2.81 -4.64 13.19
CA GLU A 41 1.65 -4.15 12.45
C GLU A 41 1.94 -4.09 10.96
N LYS A 42 3.11 -3.60 10.54
CA LYS A 42 3.53 -3.60 9.13
C LYS A 42 3.47 -5.01 8.54
N LYS A 43 4.01 -6.02 9.23
CA LYS A 43 3.90 -7.42 8.79
C LYS A 43 2.44 -7.87 8.63
N ASN A 44 1.58 -7.55 9.59
CA ASN A 44 0.16 -7.90 9.54
C ASN A 44 -0.54 -7.25 8.33
N TRP A 45 -0.26 -5.96 8.07
CA TRP A 45 -0.79 -5.25 6.90
C TRP A 45 -0.27 -5.84 5.58
N LEU A 46 1.01 -6.19 5.49
CA LEU A 46 1.55 -6.84 4.29
C LEU A 46 0.89 -8.21 4.03
N MET A 47 0.70 -9.02 5.08
CA MET A 47 -0.01 -10.29 4.98
C MET A 47 -1.46 -10.08 4.53
N LEU A 48 -2.16 -9.09 5.10
CA LEU A 48 -3.53 -8.76 4.70
C LEU A 48 -3.61 -8.43 3.22
N GLY A 49 -2.67 -7.64 2.69
CA GLY A 49 -2.63 -7.25 1.28
C GLY A 49 -2.71 -8.43 0.29
N HIS A 50 -2.14 -9.59 0.63
CA HIS A 50 -2.20 -10.76 -0.23
C HIS A 50 -3.61 -11.35 -0.40
N SER A 51 -4.52 -11.07 0.55
CA SER A 51 -5.90 -11.54 0.56
C SER A 51 -6.91 -10.49 0.07
N LEU A 52 -6.45 -9.27 -0.25
CA LEU A 52 -7.32 -8.17 -0.67
C LEU A 52 -7.56 -8.16 -2.18
N THR A 53 -8.73 -7.68 -2.57
CA THR A 53 -9.02 -7.32 -3.97
C THR A 53 -8.27 -6.07 -4.39
N THR A 54 -8.16 -5.83 -5.70
CA THR A 54 -7.53 -4.62 -6.27
C THR A 54 -8.15 -3.31 -5.74
N GLU A 55 -9.46 -3.29 -5.54
CA GLU A 55 -10.16 -2.14 -4.95
C GLU A 55 -9.81 -1.95 -3.48
N GLN A 56 -9.77 -3.05 -2.71
CA GLN A 56 -9.40 -3.02 -1.30
C GLN A 56 -7.95 -2.60 -1.09
N LEU A 57 -7.02 -3.03 -1.96
CA LEU A 57 -5.63 -2.55 -1.99
C LEU A 57 -5.57 -1.03 -2.17
N SER A 58 -6.32 -0.52 -3.15
CA SER A 58 -6.41 0.93 -3.42
C SER A 58 -7.00 1.71 -2.23
N MET A 59 -8.03 1.15 -1.57
CA MET A 59 -8.61 1.75 -0.36
C MET A 59 -7.63 1.72 0.82
N GLY A 60 -6.91 0.62 1.01
CA GLY A 60 -5.91 0.47 2.05
C GLY A 60 -4.74 1.43 1.89
N GLU A 61 -4.21 1.60 0.67
CA GLU A 61 -3.18 2.60 0.34
C GLU A 61 -3.64 4.00 0.74
N ARG A 62 -4.87 4.38 0.37
CA ARG A 62 -5.46 5.68 0.70
C ARG A 62 -5.64 5.86 2.20
N LEU A 63 -6.06 4.83 2.93
CA LEU A 63 -6.26 4.88 4.38
C LEU A 63 -4.94 5.12 5.10
N LEU A 64 -3.91 4.34 4.79
CA LEU A 64 -2.57 4.47 5.38
C LEU A 64 -1.98 5.86 5.11
N THR A 65 -2.11 6.34 3.88
CA THR A 65 -1.63 7.67 3.48
C THR A 65 -2.36 8.79 4.22
N LYS A 66 -3.69 8.73 4.32
CA LYS A 66 -4.50 9.73 5.01
C LYS A 66 -4.16 9.81 6.48
N GLU A 67 -4.01 8.67 7.15
CA GLU A 67 -3.67 8.62 8.56
C GLU A 67 -2.26 9.16 8.82
N GLY A 68 -1.29 8.82 7.96
CA GLY A 68 0.05 9.41 8.01
C GLY A 68 0.04 10.94 7.89
N LEU A 69 -0.71 11.48 6.92
CA LEU A 69 -0.86 12.94 6.75
C LEU A 69 -1.55 13.61 7.94
N ARG A 70 -2.58 12.96 8.51
CA ARG A 70 -3.28 13.48 9.69
C ARG A 70 -2.32 13.61 10.87
N ARG A 71 -1.53 12.57 11.15
CA ARG A 71 -0.54 12.56 12.24
C ARG A 71 0.54 13.61 12.04
N LEU A 72 1.06 13.76 10.82
CA LEU A 72 2.04 14.79 10.50
C LEU A 72 1.50 16.20 10.79
N ARG A 73 0.26 16.50 10.39
CA ARG A 73 -0.38 17.79 10.69
C ARG A 73 -0.53 18.02 12.19
N THR A 74 -0.96 17.00 12.94
CA THR A 74 -1.06 17.09 14.40
C THR A 74 0.30 17.36 15.03
N GLN A 75 1.36 16.67 14.60
CA GLN A 75 2.71 16.90 15.11
C GLN A 75 3.19 18.34 14.84
N GLN A 76 2.99 18.85 13.61
CA GLN A 76 3.33 20.22 13.26
C GLN A 76 2.56 21.25 14.11
N GLN A 77 1.29 20.98 14.43
CA GLN A 77 0.52 21.85 15.32
C GLN A 77 1.06 21.83 16.75
N LEU A 78 1.43 20.66 17.27
CA LEU A 78 2.03 20.52 18.60
C LEU A 78 3.38 21.25 18.70
N GLU A 79 4.23 21.13 17.68
CA GLU A 79 5.52 21.83 17.64
C GLU A 79 5.37 23.35 17.64
N ARG A 80 4.30 23.90 17.03
CA ARG A 80 4.02 25.34 17.05
C ARG A 80 3.64 25.89 18.41
N ILE A 81 3.05 25.06 19.28
CA ILE A 81 2.58 25.48 20.61
C ILE A 81 3.54 25.10 21.73
N LYS A 82 4.60 24.34 21.45
CA LYS A 82 5.61 23.99 22.46
C LYS A 82 6.26 25.28 22.99
N PRO A 83 6.27 25.50 24.31
CA PRO A 83 6.98 26.64 24.89
C PRO A 83 8.46 26.50 24.54
N LYS A 84 9.08 27.60 24.09
CA LYS A 84 10.54 27.64 23.93
C LYS A 84 11.13 27.54 25.32
N GLU A 85 11.85 26.47 25.61
CA GLU A 85 12.69 26.39 26.80
C GLU A 85 13.62 27.61 26.78
N ARG A 86 13.49 28.46 27.80
CA ARG A 86 14.33 29.64 28.04
C ARG A 86 15.48 29.27 28.95
#